data_AF-A0A3B8K2G5-F1
#
_entry.id   AF-A0A3B8K2G5-F1
#
_cell.length_a   1.000
_cell.length_b   1.000
_cell.length_c   1.000
_cell.angle_alpha   90.00
_cell.angle_beta   90.00
_cell.angle_gamma   90.00
#
_symmetry.space_group_name_H-M   'P 1'
#
loop_
_entity.id
_entity.type
_entity.pdbx_description
1 polymer ?
#
loop_
_entity_poly.entity_id
_entity_poly.type
_entity_poly.pdbx_seq_one_letter_code
_entity_poly.pdbx_strand_id
1 'polypeptide(L)'
;MPKVLSQSQVDYFHEYGYCAPIDVMSEEEAHALKLRVEAAEAAHPEELGPTNRNNAHLAYTCIDEVAHHPVIVGAVSDLIG
;
A
#
# COMPACT_ATOMS: atom_id res chain seq x y z
N MET A 1 11.15 13.89 13.78
CA MET A 1 9.69 14.02 13.95
C MET A 1 9.06 13.21 12.84
N PRO A 2 8.05 12.39 13.13
CA PRO A 2 7.30 11.66 12.11
C PRO A 2 6.79 12.62 11.02
N LYS A 3 6.84 12.18 9.75
CA LYS A 3 6.41 12.98 8.59
C LYS A 3 4.98 12.66 8.16
N VAL A 4 4.52 11.44 8.43
CA VAL A 4 3.21 10.91 8.03
C VAL A 4 2.39 10.53 9.25
N LEU A 5 2.95 9.72 10.15
CA LEU A 5 2.25 9.29 11.36
C LEU A 5 2.25 10.40 12.42
N SER A 6 1.24 10.45 13.27
CA SER A 6 1.34 11.23 14.51
C SER A 6 2.24 10.51 15.52
N GLN A 7 2.77 11.25 16.51
CA GLN A 7 3.51 10.61 17.60
C GLN A 7 2.64 9.58 18.34
N SER A 8 1.34 9.86 18.53
CA SER A 8 0.43 8.90 19.18
C SER A 8 0.22 7.63 18.36
N GLN A 9 0.27 7.70 17.03
CA GLN A 9 0.20 6.53 16.15
C GLN A 9 1.48 5.68 16.23
N VAL A 10 2.65 6.33 16.33
CA VAL A 10 3.94 5.64 16.54
C VAL A 10 3.96 4.94 17.90
N ASP A 11 3.56 5.64 18.96
CA ASP A 11 3.49 5.07 20.31
C ASP A 11 2.51 3.88 20.36
N TYR A 12 1.36 4.01 19.70
CA TYR A 12 0.37 2.93 19.57
C TYR A 12 0.95 1.71 18.83
N PHE A 13 1.69 1.92 17.74
CA PHE A 13 2.35 0.82 17.03
C PHE A 13 3.33 0.07 17.94
N HIS A 14 4.13 0.78 18.74
CA HIS A 14 5.08 0.14 19.65
C HIS A 14 4.41 -0.61 20.81
N GLU A 15 3.23 -0.16 21.27
CA GLU A 15 2.49 -0.84 22.34
C GLU A 15 1.68 -2.04 21.82
N TYR A 16 1.03 -1.91 20.66
CA TYR A 16 0.04 -2.88 20.17
C TYR A 16 0.49 -3.69 18.93
N GLY A 17 1.58 -3.29 18.28
CA GLY A 17 2.14 -4.00 17.12
C GLY A 17 1.46 -3.70 15.78
N TYR A 18 0.54 -2.72 15.71
CA TYR A 18 -0.11 -2.30 14.48
C TYR A 18 -0.53 -0.82 14.56
N CYS A 19 -0.81 -0.19 13.42
CA CYS A 19 -1.36 1.17 13.36
C CYS A 19 -2.44 1.25 12.27
N ALA A 20 -3.65 1.62 12.66
CA ALA A 20 -4.77 1.83 11.75
C ALA A 20 -5.84 2.73 12.41
N PRO A 21 -6.65 3.47 11.62
CA PRO A 21 -6.53 3.65 10.16
C PRO A 21 -5.38 4.59 9.77
N ILE A 22 -4.95 4.52 8.50
CA ILE A 22 -4.03 5.47 7.87
C ILE A 22 -4.66 5.87 6.52
N ASP A 23 -4.89 7.16 6.33
CA ASP A 23 -5.42 7.69 5.07
C ASP A 23 -4.29 7.76 4.04
N VAL A 24 -4.25 6.76 3.15
CA VAL A 24 -3.19 6.65 2.12
C VAL A 24 -3.55 7.46 0.87
N MET A 25 -4.80 7.39 0.45
CA MET A 25 -5.29 7.95 -0.82
C MET A 25 -6.74 8.37 -0.66
N SER A 26 -7.19 9.30 -1.50
CA SER A 26 -8.61 9.65 -1.60
C SER A 26 -9.43 8.49 -2.17
N GLU A 27 -10.75 8.53 -1.97
CA GLU A 27 -11.66 7.52 -2.53
C GLU A 27 -11.59 7.46 -4.07
N GLU A 28 -11.41 8.60 -4.73
CA GLU A 28 -11.29 8.68 -6.19
C GLU A 28 -10.01 8.00 -6.69
N GLU A 29 -8.88 8.27 -6.04
CA GLU A 29 -7.59 7.63 -6.35
C GLU A 29 -7.66 6.12 -6.11
N ALA A 30 -8.26 5.70 -4.98
CA ALA A 30 -8.47 4.29 -4.67
C ALA A 30 -9.33 3.59 -5.73
N HIS A 31 -10.42 4.24 -6.17
CA HIS A 31 -11.29 3.70 -7.19
C HIS A 31 -10.60 3.60 -8.55
N ALA A 32 -9.83 4.61 -8.96
CA ALA A 32 -9.07 4.59 -10.21
C ALA A 32 -8.00 3.48 -10.20
N LEU A 33 -7.29 3.32 -9.09
CA LEU A 33 -6.31 2.24 -8.91
C LEU A 33 -6.99 0.87 -8.99
N LYS A 34 -8.13 0.68 -8.31
CA LYS A 34 -8.91 -0.56 -8.33
C LYS A 34 -9.24 -0.99 -9.77
N LEU A 35 -9.76 -0.08 -10.59
CA LEU A 35 -10.09 -0.38 -11.99
C LEU A 35 -8.87 -0.84 -12.80
N ARG A 36 -7.69 -0.27 -12.55
CA ARG A 36 -6.44 -0.66 -13.22
C ARG A 36 -5.94 -2.03 -12.75
N VAL A 37 -6.10 -2.36 -11.47
CA VAL A 37 -5.78 -3.69 -10.94
C VAL A 37 -6.71 -4.74 -11.52
N GLU A 38 -8.02 -4.49 -11.53
CA GLU A 38 -9.02 -5.41 -12.10
C GLU A 38 -8.79 -5.63 -13.61
N ALA A 39 -8.39 -4.60 -14.35
CA ALA A 39 -8.02 -4.74 -15.76
C ALA A 39 -6.77 -5.61 -15.95
N ALA A 40 -5.75 -5.46 -15.09
CA ALA A 40 -4.56 -6.31 -15.12
C ALA A 40 -4.90 -7.77 -14.78
N GLU A 41 -5.73 -8.00 -13.77
CA GLU A 41 -6.21 -9.34 -13.39
C GLU A 41 -6.99 -10.00 -14.53
N ALA A 42 -7.86 -9.25 -15.23
CA ALA A 42 -8.62 -9.75 -16.36
C ALA A 42 -7.74 -10.09 -17.58
N ALA A 43 -6.67 -9.30 -17.81
CA ALA A 43 -5.72 -9.55 -18.90
C ALA A 43 -4.75 -10.70 -18.58
N HIS A 44 -4.41 -10.91 -17.32
CA HIS A 44 -3.40 -11.87 -16.85
C HIS A 44 -3.92 -12.79 -15.73
N PRO A 45 -5.01 -13.55 -15.95
CA PRO A 45 -5.70 -14.28 -14.88
C PRO A 45 -4.85 -15.39 -14.24
N GLU A 46 -3.92 -15.99 -14.99
CA GLU A 46 -3.01 -17.01 -14.45
C GLU A 46 -1.86 -16.40 -13.66
N GLU A 47 -1.35 -15.23 -14.04
CA GLU A 47 -0.19 -14.58 -13.41
C GLU A 47 -0.59 -13.81 -12.15
N LEU A 48 -1.75 -13.17 -12.16
CA LEU A 48 -2.34 -12.47 -11.00
C LEU A 48 -3.33 -13.32 -10.21
N GLY A 49 -3.40 -14.61 -10.51
CA GLY A 49 -4.21 -15.56 -9.75
C GLY A 49 -3.73 -15.72 -8.30
N PRO A 50 -4.55 -16.37 -7.44
CA PRO A 50 -4.27 -16.50 -6.00
C PRO A 50 -2.90 -17.09 -5.65
N THR A 51 -2.35 -17.94 -6.51
CA THR A 51 -1.06 -18.63 -6.29
C THR A 51 0.14 -17.90 -6.87
N ASN A 52 -0.06 -16.97 -7.81
CA ASN A 52 1.02 -16.41 -8.63
C ASN A 52 1.26 -14.90 -8.40
N ARG A 53 0.39 -14.22 -7.64
CA ARG A 53 0.47 -12.78 -7.34
C ARG A 53 1.57 -12.35 -6.33
N ASN A 54 2.51 -13.23 -5.99
CA ASN A 54 3.62 -12.85 -5.11
C ASN A 54 4.55 -11.86 -5.82
N ASN A 55 4.93 -10.77 -5.15
CA ASN A 55 5.78 -9.72 -5.71
C ASN A 55 5.27 -9.09 -7.03
N ALA A 56 3.94 -9.03 -7.21
CA ALA A 56 3.34 -8.51 -8.44
C ALA A 56 3.73 -7.05 -8.78
N HIS A 57 4.16 -6.26 -7.79
CA HIS A 57 4.75 -4.93 -8.02
C HIS A 57 5.98 -4.95 -8.95
N LEU A 58 6.69 -6.07 -9.08
CA LEU A 58 7.83 -6.19 -10.01
C LEU A 58 7.41 -6.25 -11.49
N ALA A 59 6.16 -6.65 -11.76
CA ALA A 59 5.67 -6.89 -13.12
C ALA A 59 4.55 -5.94 -13.54
N TYR A 60 3.78 -5.38 -12.59
CA TYR A 60 2.60 -4.57 -12.87
C TYR A 60 2.70 -3.18 -12.24
N THR A 61 2.75 -2.15 -13.09
CA THR A 61 2.92 -0.75 -12.67
C THR A 61 1.84 -0.27 -11.69
N CYS A 62 0.59 -0.68 -11.85
CA CYS A 62 -0.47 -0.28 -10.91
C CYS A 62 -0.22 -0.80 -9.48
N ILE A 63 0.45 -1.94 -9.32
CA ILE A 63 0.79 -2.51 -8.01
C ILE A 63 2.10 -1.89 -7.50
N ASP A 64 3.05 -1.62 -8.40
CA ASP A 64 4.29 -0.90 -8.12
C ASP A 64 4.06 0.49 -7.51
N GLU A 65 3.09 1.22 -8.05
CA GLU A 65 2.71 2.54 -7.55
C GLU A 65 2.25 2.51 -6.09
N VAL A 66 1.60 1.42 -5.66
CA VAL A 66 1.21 1.23 -4.24
C VAL A 66 2.42 0.92 -3.39
N ALA A 67 3.31 0.02 -3.85
CA ALA A 67 4.52 -0.35 -3.14
C ALA A 67 5.44 0.86 -2.87
N HIS A 68 5.45 1.83 -3.79
CA HIS A 68 6.24 3.06 -3.71
C HIS A 68 5.42 4.29 -3.30
N HIS A 69 4.18 4.13 -2.84
CA HIS A 69 3.32 5.25 -2.51
C HIS A 69 3.94 6.07 -1.36
N PRO A 70 4.12 7.40 -1.51
CA PRO A 70 4.88 8.21 -0.57
C PRO A 70 4.30 8.20 0.85
N VAL A 71 2.98 8.11 0.99
CA VAL A 71 2.32 7.98 2.31
C VAL A 71 2.64 6.62 2.96
N ILE A 72 2.64 5.53 2.19
CA ILE A 72 2.97 4.19 2.71
C ILE A 72 4.44 4.14 3.13
N VAL A 73 5.34 4.53 2.21
CA VAL A 73 6.79 4.54 2.48
C VAL A 73 7.12 5.47 3.64
N GLY A 74 6.52 6.66 3.70
CA GLY A 74 6.71 7.60 4.78
C GLY A 74 6.20 7.08 6.12
N ALA A 75 5.02 6.46 6.17
CA ALA A 75 4.48 5.88 7.40
C ALA A 75 5.36 4.73 7.92
N VAL A 76 5.90 3.88 7.03
CA VAL A 76 6.84 2.83 7.43
C VAL A 76 8.16 3.44 7.91
N SER A 77 8.72 4.41 7.18
CA SER A 77 9.96 5.10 7.57
C SER A 77 9.85 5.79 8.94
N ASP A 78 8.69 6.36 9.28
CA ASP A 78 8.43 6.92 10.61
C ASP A 78 8.55 5.89 11.75
N LEU A 79 8.38 4.60 11.47
CA LEU A 79 8.48 3.52 12.46
C LEU A 79 9.87 2.88 12.54
N ILE A 80 10.57 2.76 11.41
CA ILE A 80 11.80 1.93 11.31
C ILE A 80 13.05 2.65 10.77
N GLY A 81 12.95 3.93 10.40
CA GLY A 81 14.04 4.70 9.82
C GLY A 81 14.14 4.55 8.32
#